data_AF-A0A146K4W4-F1
#
_entry.id   AF-A0A146K4W4-F1
#
_cell.length_a   1.000
_cell.length_b   1.000
_cell.length_c   1.000
_cell.angle_alpha   90.00
_cell.angle_beta   90.00
_cell.angle_gamma   90.00
#
_symmetry.space_group_name_H-M   'P 1'
#
loop_
_entity.id
_entity.type
_entity.pdbx_description
1 polymer ?
#
loop_
_entity_poly.entity_id
_entity_poly.type
_entity_poly.pdbx_seq_one_letter_code
_entity_poly.pdbx_strand_id
1 'polypeptide(L)'
;LIDYQSVFECAQSKIENSKYAKNGRGPNTFDSIGLAIYCYHTIGIALPNSAGQICQMGSAIKIEDAIPGDIVCIDFELAGSVNHVGIFAEIG
;
A
#
# COMPACT_ATOMS: atom_id res chain seq x y z
N LEU A 1 10.21 -16.06 -6.12
CA LEU A 1 9.46 -14.85 -6.53
C LEU A 1 8.71 -14.35 -5.31
N ILE A 2 8.61 -13.03 -5.13
CA ILE A 2 7.84 -12.43 -4.04
C ILE A 2 6.35 -12.55 -4.41
N ASP A 3 5.52 -12.96 -3.45
CA ASP A 3 4.09 -13.18 -3.66
C ASP A 3 3.28 -11.89 -3.45
N TYR A 4 3.34 -10.97 -4.40
CA TYR A 4 2.59 -9.72 -4.34
C TYR A 4 1.07 -9.91 -4.39
N GLN A 5 0.60 -11.03 -4.94
CA GLN A 5 -0.83 -11.35 -4.97
C GLN A 5 -1.42 -11.47 -3.55
N SER A 6 -0.69 -12.09 -2.62
CA SER A 6 -1.08 -12.16 -1.20
C SER A 6 -1.21 -10.78 -0.54
N VAL A 7 -0.49 -9.75 -1.01
CA VAL A 7 -0.62 -8.38 -0.51
C VAL A 7 -1.96 -7.78 -0.94
N PHE A 8 -2.33 -7.97 -2.21
CA PHE A 8 -3.62 -7.51 -2.73
C PHE A 8 -4.80 -8.19 -2.03
N GLU A 9 -4.75 -9.52 -1.87
CA GLU A 9 -5.80 -10.27 -1.19
C GLU A 9 -5.96 -9.85 0.28
N CYS A 10 -4.86 -9.59 0.97
CA CYS A 10 -4.88 -9.00 2.30
C CYS A 10 -5.59 -7.64 2.29
N ALA A 11 -5.25 -6.75 1.35
CA ALA A 11 -5.83 -5.42 1.27
C ALA A 11 -7.35 -5.48 1.02
N GLN A 12 -7.78 -6.33 0.08
CA GLN A 12 -9.19 -6.55 -0.24
C GLN A 12 -9.97 -7.02 1.00
N SER A 13 -9.47 -8.04 1.69
CA SER A 13 -10.08 -8.54 2.94
C SER A 13 -10.20 -7.45 4.01
N LYS A 14 -9.21 -6.55 4.14
CA LYS A 14 -9.24 -5.49 5.14
C LYS A 14 -10.18 -4.35 4.79
N ILE A 15 -10.26 -3.94 3.53
CA ILE A 15 -11.14 -2.86 3.08
C ILE A 15 -12.61 -3.23 3.31
N GLU A 16 -12.98 -4.50 3.13
CA GLU A 16 -14.35 -4.98 3.36
C GLU A 16 -14.76 -4.96 4.85
N ASN A 17 -13.80 -5.18 5.74
CA ASN A 17 -14.07 -5.48 7.15
C ASN A 17 -13.61 -4.39 8.14
N SER A 18 -12.98 -3.31 7.64
CA SER A 18 -12.32 -2.31 8.48
C SER A 18 -12.76 -0.90 8.15
N LYS A 19 -12.61 0.02 9.11
CA LYS A 19 -12.85 1.46 8.89
C LYS A 19 -11.55 2.23 8.75
N TYR A 20 -11.61 3.33 8.01
CA TYR A 20 -10.52 4.30 8.00
C TYR A 20 -10.35 4.94 9.38
N ALA A 21 -9.11 5.00 9.88
CA ALA A 21 -8.74 5.75 11.07
C ALA A 21 -7.35 6.34 10.88
N LYS A 22 -7.19 7.62 11.21
CA LYS A 22 -5.87 8.29 11.20
C LYS A 22 -4.91 7.54 12.13
N ASN A 23 -3.71 7.21 11.66
CA ASN A 23 -2.72 6.39 12.36
C ASN A 23 -3.19 4.95 12.65
N GLY A 24 -4.23 4.46 11.96
CA GLY A 24 -4.67 3.08 12.07
C GLY A 24 -3.59 2.13 11.54
N ARG A 25 -3.26 1.08 12.30
CA ARG A 25 -2.21 0.09 11.99
C ARG A 25 -2.72 -1.35 12.07
N GLY A 26 -4.04 -1.53 11.96
CA GLY A 26 -4.70 -2.83 11.99
C GLY A 26 -4.97 -3.40 13.39
N PRO A 27 -5.57 -4.60 13.45
CA PRO A 27 -6.13 -5.34 12.31
C PRO A 27 -7.52 -4.85 11.87
N ASN A 28 -8.17 -3.95 12.61
CA ASN A 28 -9.57 -3.56 12.42
C ASN A 28 -9.77 -2.11 11.93
N THR A 29 -8.72 -1.29 11.99
CA THR A 29 -8.73 0.09 11.50
C THR A 29 -7.39 0.44 10.86
N PHE A 30 -7.43 1.21 9.78
CA PHE A 30 -6.26 1.51 8.96
C PHE A 30 -6.28 2.95 8.46
N ASP A 31 -5.11 3.55 8.33
CA ASP A 31 -4.89 4.56 7.29
C ASP A 31 -4.18 3.90 6.09
N SER A 32 -3.88 4.67 5.04
CA SER A 32 -3.23 4.15 3.84
C SER A 32 -1.87 3.51 4.10
N ILE A 33 -1.02 4.17 4.89
CA ILE A 33 0.31 3.68 5.26
C ILE A 33 0.18 2.40 6.10
N GLY A 34 -0.74 2.39 7.05
CA GLY A 34 -0.99 1.25 7.92
C GLY A 34 -1.51 0.02 7.19
N LEU A 35 -2.38 0.21 6.19
CA LEU A 35 -2.84 -0.89 5.34
C LEU A 35 -1.68 -1.49 4.53
N ALA A 36 -0.86 -0.64 3.91
CA ALA A 36 0.33 -1.08 3.16
C ALA A 36 1.31 -1.86 4.05
N ILE A 37 1.68 -1.30 5.21
CA ILE A 37 2.57 -1.97 6.17
C ILE A 37 2.00 -3.32 6.61
N TYR A 38 0.71 -3.36 6.98
CA TYR A 38 0.07 -4.58 7.46
C TYR A 38 0.08 -5.69 6.41
N CYS A 39 -0.22 -5.38 5.15
CA CYS A 39 -0.27 -6.38 4.10
C CYS A 39 1.12 -6.76 3.55
N TYR A 40 2.09 -5.84 3.49
CA TYR A 40 3.47 -6.22 3.15
C TYR A 40 4.13 -7.07 4.24
N HIS A 41 3.70 -6.94 5.50
CA HIS A 41 4.20 -7.78 6.58
C HIS A 41 3.83 -9.27 6.39
N THR A 42 2.71 -9.59 5.74
CA THR A 42 2.29 -10.99 5.52
C THR A 42 3.25 -11.75 4.62
N ILE A 43 3.96 -11.04 3.74
CA ILE A 43 4.98 -11.58 2.85
C ILE A 43 6.41 -11.36 3.37
N GLY A 44 6.56 -10.92 4.61
CA GLY A 44 7.85 -10.72 5.27
C GLY A 44 8.61 -9.46 4.87
N ILE A 45 7.97 -8.48 4.23
CA ILE A 45 8.60 -7.21 3.85
C ILE A 45 8.23 -6.13 4.87
N ALA A 46 9.25 -5.54 5.49
CA ALA A 46 9.07 -4.42 6.42
C ALA A 46 9.07 -3.09 5.65
N LEU A 47 7.94 -2.39 5.68
CA LEU A 47 7.81 -1.03 5.13
C LEU A 47 8.00 0.03 6.23
N PRO A 48 8.56 1.22 5.90
CA PRO A 48 8.69 2.33 6.82
C PRO A 48 7.33 3.02 7.08
N ASN A 49 7.28 3.85 8.12
CA ASN A 49 6.06 4.53 8.57
C ASN A 49 5.75 5.85 7.82
N SER A 50 6.28 6.04 6.61
CA SER A 50 6.12 7.27 5.82
C SER A 50 5.87 6.94 4.35
N ALA A 51 4.85 7.56 3.76
CA ALA A 51 4.51 7.39 2.33
C ALA A 51 5.71 7.70 1.43
N GLY A 52 6.41 8.82 1.68
CA GLY A 52 7.60 9.18 0.92
C GLY A 52 8.74 8.17 1.06
N GLN A 53 8.94 7.58 2.24
CA GLN A 53 9.96 6.54 2.43
C GLN A 53 9.57 5.21 1.77
N ILE A 54 8.29 4.81 1.85
CA ILE A 54 7.78 3.63 1.14
C ILE A 54 8.03 3.77 -0.36
N CYS A 55 7.74 4.95 -0.93
CA CYS A 55 7.90 5.22 -2.35
C CYS A 55 9.35 5.36 -2.83
N GLN A 56 10.31 5.41 -1.90
CA GLN A 56 11.73 5.32 -2.21
C GLN A 56 12.26 3.87 -2.10
N MET A 57 11.44 2.94 -1.62
CA MET A 57 11.79 1.51 -1.63
C MET A 57 11.48 0.87 -2.99
N GLY A 58 12.16 -0.22 -3.28
CA GLY A 58 11.90 -1.02 -4.48
C GLY A 58 12.39 -0.36 -5.75
N SER A 59 11.66 -0.56 -6.84
CA SER A 59 12.00 -0.02 -8.17
C SER A 59 10.75 0.59 -8.80
N ALA A 60 10.89 1.78 -9.36
CA ALA A 60 9.82 2.41 -10.11
C ALA A 60 9.53 1.59 -11.37
N ILE A 61 8.27 1.26 -11.56
CA ILE A 61 7.75 0.54 -12.74
C ILE A 61 6.81 1.44 -13.52
N LYS A 62 6.57 1.08 -14.78
CA LYS A 62 5.49 1.71 -15.56
C LYS A 62 4.16 1.11 -15.13
N ILE A 63 3.08 1.88 -15.32
CA ILE A 63 1.73 1.42 -15.02
C ILE A 63 1.33 0.17 -15.81
N GLU A 64 1.81 0.05 -17.06
CA GLU A 64 1.57 -1.11 -17.94
C GLU A 64 2.18 -2.41 -17.42
N ASP A 65 3.19 -2.31 -16.55
CA ASP A 65 3.88 -3.44 -15.93
C ASP A 65 3.39 -3.72 -14.50
N ALA A 66 2.46 -2.90 -13.99
CA ALA A 66 1.97 -3.01 -12.61
C ALA A 66 1.11 -4.26 -12.42
N ILE A 67 1.35 -4.95 -11.30
CA ILE A 67 0.62 -6.15 -10.90
C ILE A 67 -0.09 -5.94 -9.57
N PRO A 68 -1.18 -6.68 -9.28
CA PRO A 68 -1.86 -6.61 -7.99
C PRO A 68 -0.87 -6.76 -6.83
N GLY A 69 -0.92 -5.82 -5.88
CA GLY A 69 -0.01 -5.78 -4.73
C GLY A 69 1.11 -4.73 -4.82
N ASP A 70 1.40 -4.20 -6.00
CA ASP A 70 2.37 -3.11 -6.15
C ASP A 70 1.95 -1.84 -5.40
N ILE A 71 2.92 -1.04 -4.98
CA ILE A 71 2.64 0.24 -4.32
C ILE A 71 2.33 1.32 -5.34
N VAL A 72 1.24 2.04 -5.12
CA VAL A 72 0.90 3.27 -5.82
C VAL A 72 1.30 4.46 -4.94
N CYS A 73 2.16 5.32 -5.46
CA CYS A 73 2.63 6.53 -4.78
C CYS A 73 1.81 7.74 -5.21
N ILE A 74 1.16 8.41 -4.26
CA ILE A 74 0.16 9.44 -4.57
C ILE A 74 0.52 10.74 -3.83
N ASP A 75 0.60 11.83 -4.59
CA ASP A 75 0.52 13.19 -4.05
C ASP A 75 -0.95 13.61 -3.98
N PHE A 76 -1.62 13.18 -2.92
CA PHE A 76 -3.05 13.38 -2.73
C PHE A 76 -3.39 14.83 -2.35
N GLU A 77 -2.51 15.50 -1.60
CA GLU A 77 -2.67 16.90 -1.21
C GLU A 77 -2.22 17.89 -2.29
N LEU A 78 -1.68 17.41 -3.43
CA LEU A 78 -1.15 18.24 -4.52
C LEU A 78 -0.06 19.23 -4.06
N ALA A 79 0.76 18.80 -3.11
CA ALA A 79 1.80 19.61 -2.47
C ALA A 79 3.18 19.45 -3.12
N GLY A 80 3.30 18.70 -4.21
CA GLY A 80 4.55 18.39 -4.89
C GLY A 80 5.36 17.27 -4.23
N SER A 81 4.76 16.52 -3.31
CA SER A 81 5.42 15.41 -2.62
C SER A 81 4.45 14.30 -2.26
N VAL A 82 4.93 13.05 -2.26
CA VAL A 82 4.10 11.89 -1.92
C VAL A 82 3.69 11.96 -0.46
N ASN A 83 2.39 11.95 -0.21
CA ASN A 83 1.76 11.99 1.11
C ASN A 83 0.78 10.84 1.34
N HIS A 84 0.52 10.02 0.31
CA HIS A 84 -0.37 8.88 0.39
C HIS A 84 0.17 7.67 -0.38
N VAL A 85 -0.23 6.48 0.03
CA VAL A 85 0.09 5.22 -0.66
C VAL A 85 -1.16 4.42 -0.95
N GLY A 86 -1.15 3.65 -2.02
CA GLY A 86 -2.17 2.67 -2.35
C GLY A 86 -1.54 1.31 -2.65
N ILE A 87 -2.37 0.27 -2.66
CA ILE A 87 -2.02 -1.05 -3.18
C ILE A 87 -2.73 -1.18 -4.52
N PHE A 88 -1.98 -1.43 -5.59
CA PHE A 88 -2.49 -1.58 -6.93
C PHE A 88 -3.40 -2.80 -7.03
N ALA A 89 -4.52 -2.63 -7.74
CA ALA A 89 -5.51 -3.68 -7.98
C ALA A 89 -5.47 -4.12 -9.44
N GLU A 90 -5.85 -3.24 -10.36
CA GLU A 90 -5.87 -3.49 -11.80
C GLU A 90 -5.94 -2.17 -12.58
N ILE A 91 -5.73 -2.24 -13.90
CA ILE A 91 -6.11 -1.17 -14.85
C ILE A 91 -7.53 -1.46 -15.32
N GLY A 92 -8.42 -0.46 -15.24
CA GLY A 92 -9.79 -0.51 -15.76
C GLY A 92 -9.94 -0.03 -17.19
#